data_AF-A0A961QJS6-F1
#
_entry.id   AF-A0A961QJS6-F1
#
_cell.length_a   1.000
_cell.length_b   1.000
_cell.length_c   1.000
_cell.angle_alpha   90.00
_cell.angle_beta   90.00
_cell.angle_gamma   90.00
#
_symmetry.space_group_name_H-M   'P 1'
#
loop_
_entity.id
_entity.type
_entity.pdbx_description
1 polymer ?
#
loop_
_entity_poly.entity_id
_entity_poly.type
_entity_poly.pdbx_seq_one_letter_code
_entity_poly.pdbx_strand_id
1 'polypeptide(L)'
;MTSTAADSTTQELSGGALKRSLARALRRQKMRALMLTAPLLVFIVVGFIMPIGSMLFRSIDNRVVDDIMPRTVAALASWDVDSTELPSEEVFTALVADLQVAAEDRTALLLARRMNFETAGFTTMVRRAQRAVRDWDVATDGPFRERMIDVHDGWGSLETWRAFKSYSSHYTIGYYLAAVDRTMVTGHVEPLPDDRSIHLMLFWRTAWMSGLICFMTLLLGYPVAFLLANVKERYANLLLIMVLLPFWTSLLVRTSAWKVLLQEQGVINQILVWIGLVADDNRLTMINNKFGVIVAMTHILLPFMILPLYSVM
;
A
#
# COMPACT_ATOMS: atom_id res chain seq x y z
N MET A 1 70.14 -55.41 6.46
CA MET A 1 70.81 -54.09 6.41
C MET A 1 70.62 -53.60 4.99
N THR A 2 69.82 -52.61 4.61
CA THR A 2 69.29 -51.39 5.26
C THR A 2 68.14 -50.88 4.40
N SER A 3 67.24 -50.10 5.00
CA SER A 3 66.26 -49.21 4.35
C SER A 3 64.87 -49.79 4.03
N THR A 4 64.13 -50.07 5.11
CA THR A 4 62.65 -50.22 5.15
C THR A 4 62.01 -48.97 5.77
N ALA A 5 62.46 -47.76 5.43
CA ALA A 5 62.11 -46.57 6.21
C ALA A 5 61.89 -45.28 5.38
N ALA A 6 61.36 -45.38 4.15
CA ALA A 6 61.12 -44.18 3.33
C ALA A 6 59.68 -44.02 2.81
N ASP A 7 58.79 -45.01 2.96
CA ASP A 7 57.50 -44.99 2.25
C ASP A 7 56.25 -44.89 3.16
N SER A 8 56.43 -44.84 4.48
CA SER A 8 55.30 -44.71 5.42
C SER A 8 55.12 -43.29 5.98
N THR A 9 56.02 -42.34 5.68
CA THR A 9 55.98 -40.98 6.24
C THR A 9 55.42 -39.93 5.29
N THR A 10 55.15 -40.28 4.03
CA THR A 10 54.67 -39.35 2.98
C THR A 10 53.16 -39.40 2.77
N GLN A 11 52.43 -40.35 3.36
CA GLN A 11 51.01 -40.54 3.06
C GLN A 11 50.02 -40.00 4.12
N GLU A 12 50.44 -39.79 5.38
CA GLU A 12 49.54 -39.32 6.44
C GLU A 12 49.58 -37.80 6.73
N LEU A 13 50.60 -37.08 6.23
CA LEU A 13 50.77 -35.64 6.50
C LEU A 13 50.08 -34.70 5.48
N SER A 14 49.49 -35.22 4.39
CA SER A 14 49.07 -34.38 3.25
C SER A 14 47.59 -33.97 3.27
N GLY A 15 46.68 -34.82 3.76
CA GLY A 15 45.23 -34.56 3.65
C GLY A 15 44.73 -33.39 4.50
N GLY A 16 45.20 -33.28 5.74
CA GLY A 16 44.76 -32.22 6.67
C GLY A 16 45.38 -30.85 6.40
N ALA A 17 46.63 -30.81 5.94
CA ALA A 17 47.33 -29.57 5.57
C ALA A 17 46.83 -29.02 4.23
N LEU A 18 46.57 -29.90 3.25
CA LEU A 18 46.00 -29.55 1.95
C LEU A 18 44.56 -29.05 2.07
N LYS A 19 43.71 -29.70 2.90
CA LYS A 19 42.36 -29.19 3.21
C LYS A 19 42.40 -27.79 3.82
N ARG A 20 43.35 -27.52 4.73
CA ARG A 20 43.52 -26.20 5.36
C ARG A 20 44.08 -25.14 4.42
N SER A 21 44.95 -25.48 3.46
CA SER A 21 45.43 -24.52 2.45
C SER A 21 44.36 -24.23 1.40
N LEU A 22 43.63 -25.25 0.94
CA LEU A 22 42.53 -25.12 -0.01
C LEU A 22 41.37 -24.29 0.57
N ALA A 23 41.00 -24.52 1.83
CA ALA A 23 40.00 -23.71 2.52
C ALA A 23 40.41 -22.22 2.64
N ARG A 24 41.69 -21.94 2.91
CA ARG A 24 42.22 -20.56 2.96
C ARG A 24 42.21 -19.88 1.58
N ALA A 25 42.59 -20.61 0.53
CA ALA A 25 42.56 -20.12 -0.84
C ALA A 25 41.13 -19.82 -1.30
N LEU A 26 40.19 -20.75 -1.07
CA LEU A 26 38.76 -20.57 -1.33
C LEU A 26 38.18 -19.37 -0.58
N ARG A 27 38.54 -19.19 0.70
CA ARG A 27 38.06 -18.06 1.50
C ARG A 27 38.56 -16.73 0.93
N ARG A 28 39.83 -16.65 0.51
CA ARG A 28 40.38 -15.45 -0.18
C ARG A 28 39.69 -15.18 -1.51
N GLN A 29 39.43 -16.21 -2.31
CA GLN A 29 38.73 -16.08 -3.58
C GLN A 29 37.28 -15.60 -3.38
N LYS A 30 36.54 -16.19 -2.44
CA LYS A 30 35.19 -15.76 -2.05
C LYS A 30 35.19 -14.32 -1.54
N MET A 31 36.17 -13.94 -0.71
CA MET A 31 36.25 -12.59 -0.16
C MET A 31 36.58 -11.55 -1.24
N ARG A 32 37.42 -11.89 -2.24
CA ARG A 32 37.66 -11.03 -3.41
C ARG A 32 36.41 -10.88 -4.27
N ALA A 33 35.71 -11.97 -4.57
CA ALA A 33 34.45 -11.93 -5.31
C ALA A 33 33.38 -11.11 -4.56
N LEU A 34 33.32 -11.24 -3.23
CA LEU A 34 32.44 -10.47 -2.37
C LEU A 34 32.84 -8.98 -2.36
N MET A 35 34.13 -8.64 -2.29
CA MET A 35 34.57 -7.24 -2.37
C MET A 35 34.26 -6.59 -3.72
N LEU A 36 34.35 -7.33 -4.83
CA LEU A 36 34.00 -6.83 -6.16
C LEU A 36 32.49 -6.59 -6.32
N THR A 37 31.66 -7.39 -5.64
CA THR A 37 30.19 -7.28 -5.69
C THR A 37 29.61 -6.44 -4.55
N ALA A 38 30.38 -6.16 -3.49
CA ALA A 38 29.95 -5.44 -2.31
C ALA A 38 29.41 -4.03 -2.63
N PRO A 39 30.02 -3.20 -3.50
CA PRO A 39 29.47 -1.88 -3.81
C PRO A 39 28.06 -1.96 -4.41
N LEU A 40 27.83 -2.92 -5.32
CA LEU A 40 26.51 -3.16 -5.91
C LEU A 40 25.52 -3.66 -4.85
N LEU A 41 25.94 -4.57 -3.99
CA LEU A 41 25.09 -5.10 -2.93
C LEU A 41 24.73 -4.01 -1.91
N VAL A 42 25.68 -3.18 -1.50
CA VAL A 42 25.44 -2.01 -0.64
C VAL A 42 24.48 -1.04 -1.31
N PHE A 43 24.66 -0.75 -2.59
CA PHE A 43 23.74 0.09 -3.34
C PHE A 43 22.31 -0.48 -3.37
N ILE A 44 22.14 -1.78 -3.59
CA ILE A 44 20.83 -2.44 -3.55
C ILE A 44 20.20 -2.36 -2.16
N VAL A 45 21.00 -2.63 -1.11
CA VAL A 45 20.52 -2.59 0.27
C VAL A 45 20.07 -1.18 0.66
N VAL A 46 20.91 -0.17 0.40
CA VAL A 46 20.64 1.22 0.79
C VAL A 46 19.59 1.86 -0.10
N GLY A 47 19.63 1.59 -1.41
CA GLY A 47 18.74 2.23 -2.39
C GLY A 47 17.36 1.59 -2.52
N PHE A 48 17.23 0.30 -2.24
CA PHE A 48 15.96 -0.42 -2.42
C PHE A 48 15.49 -1.09 -1.12
N ILE A 49 16.31 -1.94 -0.50
CA ILE A 49 15.84 -2.76 0.63
C ILE A 49 15.50 -1.91 1.84
N MET A 50 16.35 -0.94 2.21
CA MET A 50 16.13 -0.06 3.35
C MET A 50 14.90 0.84 3.17
N PRO A 51 14.68 1.53 2.03
CA PRO A 51 13.45 2.30 1.79
C PRO A 51 12.18 1.44 1.76
N ILE A 52 12.23 0.23 1.21
CA ILE A 52 11.10 -0.69 1.22
C ILE A 52 10.79 -1.12 2.66
N GLY A 53 11.83 -1.49 3.43
CA GLY A 53 11.71 -1.81 4.83
C GLY A 53 11.10 -0.67 5.64
N SER A 54 11.58 0.56 5.47
CA SER A 54 11.05 1.72 6.20
C SER A 54 9.60 2.04 5.81
N MET A 55 9.22 1.88 4.54
CA MET A 55 7.83 1.99 4.10
C MET A 55 6.92 0.90 4.68
N LEU A 56 7.43 -0.33 4.80
CA LEU A 56 6.70 -1.42 5.46
C LEU A 56 6.52 -1.14 6.96
N PHE A 57 7.55 -0.66 7.67
CA PHE A 57 7.39 -0.27 9.07
C PHE A 57 6.41 0.89 9.25
N ARG A 58 6.36 1.83 8.30
CA ARG A 58 5.37 2.92 8.31
C ARG A 58 3.92 2.42 8.26
N SER A 59 3.67 1.20 7.76
CA SER A 59 2.32 0.61 7.75
C SER A 59 1.81 0.12 9.11
N ILE A 60 2.68 0.11 10.14
CA ILE A 60 2.31 -0.20 11.53
C ILE A 60 2.67 0.93 12.51
N ASP A 61 3.50 1.89 12.09
CA ASP A 61 3.97 3.00 12.92
C ASP A 61 2.84 3.99 13.25
N ASN A 62 2.66 4.27 14.54
CA ASN A 62 1.62 5.15 15.06
C ASN A 62 2.13 6.10 16.16
N ARG A 63 3.42 6.42 16.14
CA ARG A 63 4.06 7.23 17.19
C ARG A 63 3.54 8.67 17.32
N VAL A 64 2.82 9.19 16.32
CA VAL A 64 2.31 10.57 16.29
C VAL A 64 1.50 10.95 17.54
N VAL A 65 0.69 10.03 18.09
CA VAL A 65 -0.13 10.33 19.27
C VAL A 65 0.74 10.41 20.52
N ASP A 66 1.64 9.45 20.72
CA ASP A 66 2.55 9.40 21.87
C ASP A 66 3.60 10.52 21.85
N ASP A 67 4.17 10.83 20.67
CA ASP A 67 5.18 11.87 20.50
C ASP A 67 4.61 13.28 20.76
N ILE A 68 3.32 13.52 20.45
CA ILE A 68 2.66 14.83 20.60
C ILE A 68 1.92 14.96 21.94
N MET A 69 1.37 13.86 22.46
CA MET A 69 0.53 13.83 23.67
C MET A 69 1.07 12.88 24.75
N PRO A 70 2.35 12.97 25.15
CA PRO A 70 2.97 11.98 26.02
C PRO A 70 2.34 11.94 27.43
N ARG A 71 1.93 13.08 27.99
CA ARG A 71 1.32 13.13 29.33
C ARG A 71 -0.09 12.56 29.28
N THR A 72 -0.83 12.89 28.23
CA THR A 72 -2.20 12.40 28.00
C THR A 72 -2.21 10.90 27.81
N VAL A 73 -1.30 10.36 26.99
CA VAL A 73 -1.17 8.91 26.77
C VAL A 73 -0.83 8.19 28.07
N ALA A 74 0.10 8.73 28.87
CA ALA A 74 0.45 8.16 30.18
C ALA A 74 -0.73 8.17 31.15
N ALA A 75 -1.48 9.28 31.25
CA ALA A 75 -2.64 9.40 32.13
C ALA A 75 -3.80 8.51 31.66
N LEU A 76 -4.00 8.34 30.35
CA LEU A 76 -5.06 7.53 29.76
C LEU A 76 -4.79 6.01 29.88
N ALA A 77 -3.54 5.61 30.17
CA ALA A 77 -3.17 4.20 30.27
C ALA A 77 -3.97 3.44 31.35
N SER A 78 -4.34 4.12 32.45
CA SER A 78 -5.08 3.55 33.57
C SER A 78 -6.61 3.56 33.38
N TRP A 79 -7.14 4.39 32.48
CA TRP A 79 -8.57 4.51 32.22
C TRP A 79 -9.08 3.30 31.43
N ASP A 80 -10.15 2.64 31.86
CA ASP A 80 -10.69 1.46 31.17
C ASP A 80 -11.44 1.84 29.87
N VAL A 81 -11.18 1.12 28.78
CA VAL A 81 -11.81 1.38 27.47
C VAL A 81 -13.31 1.06 27.51
N ASP A 82 -13.67 0.02 28.26
CA ASP A 82 -15.06 -0.47 28.36
C ASP A 82 -15.88 0.35 29.37
N SER A 83 -15.27 1.33 30.04
CA SER A 83 -15.96 2.22 30.98
C SER A 83 -17.05 3.05 30.27
N THR A 84 -18.15 3.28 31.00
CA THR A 84 -19.22 4.21 30.63
C THR A 84 -18.94 5.63 31.12
N GLU A 85 -17.88 5.84 31.90
CA GLU A 85 -17.51 7.13 32.46
C GLU A 85 -16.36 7.78 31.69
N LEU A 86 -16.42 9.11 31.57
CA LEU A 86 -15.34 9.89 30.97
C LEU A 86 -14.04 9.75 31.80
N PRO A 87 -12.87 9.88 31.15
CA PRO A 87 -11.58 9.83 31.84
C PRO A 87 -11.49 10.85 32.98
N SER A 88 -10.68 10.53 34.00
CA SER A 88 -10.51 11.39 35.18
C SER A 88 -10.06 12.80 34.81
N GLU A 89 -10.29 13.75 35.73
CA GLU A 89 -9.84 15.14 35.57
C GLU A 89 -8.34 15.26 35.27
N GLU A 90 -7.53 14.35 35.82
CA GLU A 90 -6.10 14.25 35.55
C GLU A 90 -5.77 14.09 34.06
N VAL A 91 -6.57 13.31 33.33
CA VAL A 91 -6.41 13.11 31.88
C VAL A 91 -6.70 14.41 31.12
N PHE A 92 -7.72 15.17 31.54
CA PHE A 92 -8.03 16.46 30.92
C PHE A 92 -6.95 17.50 31.19
N THR A 93 -6.41 17.54 32.41
CA THR A 93 -5.27 18.40 32.75
C THR A 93 -4.04 18.05 31.90
N ALA A 94 -3.74 16.77 31.73
CA ALA A 94 -2.65 16.30 30.88
C ALA A 94 -2.86 16.68 29.40
N LEU A 95 -4.09 16.54 28.90
CA LEU A 95 -4.48 16.94 27.54
C LEU A 95 -4.28 18.44 27.30
N VAL A 96 -4.71 19.29 28.22
CA VAL A 96 -4.52 20.74 28.10
C VAL A 96 -3.04 21.08 28.05
N ALA A 97 -2.23 20.48 28.93
CA ALA A 97 -0.80 20.73 29.00
C ALA A 97 -0.06 20.28 27.71
N ASP A 98 -0.40 19.10 27.17
CA ASP A 98 0.17 18.63 25.90
C ASP A 98 -0.31 19.46 24.71
N LEU A 99 -1.59 19.89 24.68
CA LEU A 99 -2.11 20.76 23.62
C LEU A 99 -1.44 22.14 23.60
N GLN A 100 -1.05 22.69 24.76
CA GLN A 100 -0.27 23.93 24.84
C GLN A 100 1.10 23.76 24.21
N VAL A 101 1.84 22.71 24.60
CA VAL A 101 3.16 22.39 24.01
C VAL A 101 3.03 22.14 22.51
N ALA A 102 2.05 21.33 22.09
CA ALA A 102 1.79 21.06 20.68
C ALA A 102 1.36 22.31 19.89
N ALA A 103 0.80 23.32 20.54
CA ALA A 103 0.50 24.61 19.93
C ALA A 103 1.76 25.45 19.69
N GLU A 104 2.68 25.46 20.65
CA GLU A 104 3.98 26.14 20.55
C GLU A 104 4.85 25.49 19.47
N ASP A 105 4.94 24.16 19.46
CA ASP A 105 5.72 23.36 18.51
C ASP A 105 5.07 23.24 17.13
N ARG A 106 3.83 23.74 16.97
CA ARG A 106 3.02 23.66 15.73
C ARG A 106 2.76 22.22 15.27
N THR A 107 2.75 21.26 16.18
CA THR A 107 2.53 19.84 15.91
C THR A 107 1.07 19.41 16.10
N ALA A 108 0.23 20.20 16.79
CA ALA A 108 -1.17 19.86 17.06
C ALA A 108 -1.99 19.48 15.81
N LEU A 109 -1.70 20.09 14.64
CA LEU A 109 -2.39 19.76 13.39
C LEU A 109 -2.01 18.36 12.85
N LEU A 110 -0.83 17.84 13.16
CA LEU A 110 -0.41 16.50 12.77
C LEU A 110 -1.22 15.44 13.53
N LEU A 111 -1.36 15.61 14.85
CA LEU A 111 -2.25 14.79 15.67
C LEU A 111 -3.69 14.86 15.14
N ALA A 112 -4.18 16.08 14.92
CA ALA A 112 -5.52 16.33 14.41
C ALA A 112 -5.81 15.54 13.12
N ARG A 113 -4.89 15.58 12.15
CA ARG A 113 -5.03 14.85 10.88
C ARG A 113 -4.99 13.33 11.09
N ARG A 114 -4.08 12.84 11.93
CA ARG A 114 -3.94 11.40 12.20
C ARG A 114 -5.22 10.81 12.79
N MET A 115 -5.80 11.49 13.77
CA MET A 115 -7.00 11.05 14.48
C MET A 115 -8.28 11.28 13.67
N ASN A 116 -8.29 12.24 12.74
CA ASN A 116 -9.45 12.50 11.87
C ASN A 116 -9.75 11.34 10.90
N PHE A 117 -8.79 10.46 10.62
CA PHE A 117 -9.05 9.23 9.88
C PHE A 117 -9.93 8.25 10.67
N GLU A 118 -9.83 8.30 12.01
CA GLU A 118 -10.53 7.39 12.90
C GLU A 118 -11.91 7.97 13.29
N THR A 119 -11.90 9.19 13.81
CA THR A 119 -13.08 9.91 14.28
C THR A 119 -13.30 11.16 13.44
N ALA A 120 -14.43 11.24 12.75
CA ALA A 120 -14.76 12.40 11.92
C ALA A 120 -14.91 13.68 12.77
N GLY A 121 -14.48 14.83 12.23
CA GLY A 121 -14.61 16.13 12.91
C GLY A 121 -13.51 16.43 13.94
N PHE A 122 -12.62 15.47 14.23
CA PHE A 122 -11.54 15.61 15.18
C PHE A 122 -10.58 16.78 14.86
N THR A 123 -10.38 17.10 13.57
CA THR A 123 -9.56 18.25 13.18
C THR A 123 -10.12 19.57 13.71
N THR A 124 -11.44 19.74 13.65
CA THR A 124 -12.11 20.96 14.12
C THR A 124 -12.03 21.06 15.64
N MET A 125 -12.25 19.93 16.32
CA MET A 125 -12.17 19.79 17.77
C MET A 125 -10.78 20.20 18.30
N VAL A 126 -9.70 19.61 17.78
CA VAL A 126 -8.33 19.97 18.19
C VAL A 126 -8.01 21.42 17.86
N ARG A 127 -8.44 21.94 16.70
CA ARG A 127 -8.19 23.34 16.33
C ARG A 127 -8.86 24.33 17.29
N ARG A 128 -10.07 24.04 17.77
CA ARG A 128 -10.76 24.88 18.76
C ARG A 128 -10.08 24.76 20.12
N ALA A 129 -9.78 23.54 20.57
CA ALA A 129 -9.06 23.29 21.80
C ALA A 129 -7.71 24.02 21.85
N GLN A 130 -6.89 23.86 20.81
CA GLN A 130 -5.59 24.51 20.69
C GLN A 130 -5.65 26.04 20.83
N ARG A 131 -6.72 26.67 20.34
CA ARG A 131 -6.92 28.12 20.48
C ARG A 131 -7.32 28.52 21.90
N ALA A 132 -8.18 27.73 22.52
CA ALA A 132 -8.68 28.00 23.86
C ALA A 132 -7.59 27.77 24.93
N VAL A 133 -6.86 26.65 24.85
CA VAL A 133 -5.86 26.29 25.87
C VAL A 133 -4.69 27.25 25.95
N ARG A 134 -4.43 28.06 24.91
CA ARG A 134 -3.31 29.01 24.91
C ARG A 134 -3.44 30.09 26.00
N ASP A 135 -4.67 30.41 26.37
CA ASP A 135 -4.98 31.46 27.34
C ASP A 135 -5.32 30.88 28.72
N TRP A 136 -5.16 29.56 28.94
CA TRP A 136 -5.42 28.88 30.20
C TRP A 136 -4.11 28.60 30.97
N ASP A 137 -4.16 28.67 32.30
CA ASP A 137 -3.08 28.26 33.19
C ASP A 137 -3.37 26.88 33.80
N VAL A 138 -2.62 25.86 33.37
CA VAL A 138 -2.76 24.47 33.82
C VAL A 138 -2.74 24.31 35.35
N ALA A 139 -2.03 25.19 36.06
CA ALA A 139 -1.88 25.09 37.52
C ALA A 139 -3.07 25.68 38.30
N THR A 140 -3.79 26.65 37.73
CA THR A 140 -4.79 27.45 38.47
C THR A 140 -6.19 27.40 37.86
N ASP A 141 -6.32 27.11 36.57
CA ASP A 141 -7.58 27.17 35.83
C ASP A 141 -8.42 25.88 35.86
N GLY A 142 -7.97 24.83 36.55
CA GLY A 142 -8.75 23.60 36.69
C GLY A 142 -10.10 23.83 37.41
N PRO A 143 -11.12 22.99 37.17
CA PRO A 143 -11.13 21.81 36.32
C PRO A 143 -11.28 22.13 34.83
N PHE A 144 -10.60 21.34 34.00
CA PHE A 144 -10.57 21.42 32.55
C PHE A 144 -11.57 20.52 31.84
N ARG A 145 -12.14 19.48 32.48
CA ARG A 145 -13.13 18.62 31.84
C ARG A 145 -14.30 19.40 31.25
N GLU A 146 -14.99 20.18 32.08
CA GLU A 146 -16.16 20.97 31.65
C GLU A 146 -15.76 22.05 30.64
N ARG A 147 -14.66 22.76 30.90
CA ARG A 147 -14.13 23.78 29.97
C ARG A 147 -13.81 23.21 28.59
N MET A 148 -13.24 22.00 28.52
CA MET A 148 -12.94 21.34 27.25
C MET A 148 -14.21 20.91 26.50
N ILE A 149 -15.23 20.43 27.23
CA ILE A 149 -16.53 20.11 26.66
C ILE A 149 -17.19 21.38 26.10
N ASP A 150 -17.13 22.50 26.82
CA ASP A 150 -17.67 23.79 26.37
C ASP A 150 -16.99 24.32 25.10
N VAL A 151 -15.69 24.02 24.93
CA VAL A 151 -14.96 24.38 23.69
C VAL A 151 -15.46 23.56 22.49
N HIS A 152 -15.76 22.28 22.71
CA HIS A 152 -16.33 21.39 21.70
C HIS A 152 -16.94 20.12 22.33
N ASP A 153 -18.23 19.90 22.12
CA ASP A 153 -19.03 18.79 22.69
C ASP A 153 -18.39 17.41 22.49
N GLY A 154 -17.63 17.22 21.41
CA GLY A 154 -16.88 15.99 21.14
C GLY A 154 -15.97 15.56 22.31
N TRP A 155 -15.45 16.48 23.13
CA TRP A 155 -14.57 16.12 24.26
C TRP A 155 -15.34 15.41 25.37
N GLY A 156 -16.67 15.51 25.36
CA GLY A 156 -17.59 14.75 26.21
C GLY A 156 -18.02 13.41 25.61
N SER A 157 -17.52 13.04 24.42
CA SER A 157 -17.85 11.75 23.81
C SER A 157 -16.88 10.65 24.26
N LEU A 158 -17.42 9.53 24.75
CA LEU A 158 -16.62 8.34 25.07
C LEU A 158 -15.86 7.81 23.84
N GLU A 159 -16.46 7.88 22.66
CA GLU A 159 -15.84 7.45 21.40
C GLU A 159 -14.51 8.15 21.15
N THR A 160 -14.41 9.46 21.43
CA THR A 160 -13.15 10.21 21.25
C THR A 160 -12.04 9.66 22.15
N TRP A 161 -12.37 9.38 23.42
CA TRP A 161 -11.40 8.88 24.39
C TRP A 161 -11.00 7.43 24.13
N ARG A 162 -11.94 6.60 23.69
CA ARG A 162 -11.65 5.23 23.21
C ARG A 162 -10.75 5.26 21.97
N ALA A 163 -10.97 6.19 21.04
CA ALA A 163 -10.10 6.37 19.88
C ALA A 163 -8.67 6.74 20.33
N PHE A 164 -8.54 7.73 21.21
CA PHE A 164 -7.24 8.13 21.76
C PHE A 164 -6.51 6.97 22.42
N LYS A 165 -7.20 6.17 23.24
CA LYS A 165 -6.59 5.02 23.92
C LYS A 165 -6.23 3.89 22.95
N SER A 166 -7.07 3.61 21.97
CA SER A 166 -6.83 2.55 20.98
C SER A 166 -5.67 2.89 20.03
N TYR A 167 -5.41 4.18 19.82
CA TYR A 167 -4.35 4.70 18.97
C TYR A 167 -3.21 5.38 19.75
N SER A 168 -3.08 5.16 21.06
CA SER A 168 -1.94 5.66 21.85
C SER A 168 -0.70 4.76 21.74
N SER A 169 -0.88 3.50 21.34
CA SER A 169 0.24 2.57 21.13
C SER A 169 1.14 3.02 19.97
N HIS A 170 2.44 2.81 20.13
CA HIS A 170 3.46 3.04 19.10
C HIS A 170 3.22 2.23 17.82
N TYR A 171 2.54 1.08 17.97
CA TYR A 171 2.20 0.20 16.87
C TYR A 171 0.68 0.04 16.77
N THR A 172 0.17 0.09 15.54
CA THR A 172 -1.25 -0.07 15.27
C THR A 172 -1.51 -1.09 14.16
N ILE A 173 -2.57 -1.87 14.31
CA ILE A 173 -3.14 -2.68 13.22
C ILE A 173 -4.27 -1.94 12.49
N GLY A 174 -4.61 -0.72 12.92
CA GLY A 174 -5.74 0.04 12.40
C GLY A 174 -5.68 0.29 10.89
N TYR A 175 -4.49 0.50 10.32
CA TYR A 175 -4.34 0.67 8.87
C TYR A 175 -4.74 -0.59 8.08
N TYR A 176 -4.45 -1.77 8.61
CA TYR A 176 -4.85 -3.04 7.98
C TYR A 176 -6.34 -3.31 8.17
N LEU A 177 -6.88 -2.98 9.34
CA LEU A 177 -8.32 -3.07 9.59
C LEU A 177 -9.09 -2.15 8.63
N ALA A 178 -8.63 -0.91 8.45
CA ALA A 178 -9.22 0.02 7.50
C ALA A 178 -9.22 -0.52 6.07
N ALA A 179 -8.15 -1.21 5.65
CA ALA A 179 -8.07 -1.84 4.33
C ALA A 179 -9.13 -2.94 4.09
N VAL A 180 -9.68 -3.53 5.16
CA VAL A 180 -10.76 -4.54 5.12
C VAL A 180 -12.10 -4.00 5.65
N ASP A 181 -12.28 -2.67 5.62
CA ASP A 181 -13.49 -1.97 6.08
C ASP A 181 -13.85 -2.27 7.56
N ARG A 182 -12.83 -2.32 8.43
CA ARG A 182 -12.95 -2.50 9.88
C ARG A 182 -12.27 -1.35 10.63
N THR A 183 -12.68 -1.11 11.87
CA THR A 183 -12.06 -0.14 12.79
C THR A 183 -11.89 -0.72 14.19
N MET A 184 -11.09 -0.07 15.01
CA MET A 184 -10.88 -0.42 16.42
C MET A 184 -11.04 0.79 17.36
N VAL A 185 -11.79 1.81 16.93
CA VAL A 185 -12.01 3.05 17.70
C VAL A 185 -12.56 2.79 19.09
N THR A 186 -13.44 1.80 19.25
CA THR A 186 -14.08 1.45 20.53
C THR A 186 -13.24 0.56 21.42
N GLY A 187 -12.02 0.18 21.01
CA GLY A 187 -11.19 -0.84 21.67
C GLY A 187 -11.39 -2.25 21.14
N HIS A 188 -12.52 -2.51 20.47
CA HIS A 188 -12.84 -3.80 19.84
C HIS A 188 -12.88 -3.66 18.32
N VAL A 189 -12.64 -4.77 17.62
CA VAL A 189 -12.69 -4.76 16.15
C VAL A 189 -14.14 -4.75 15.67
N GLU A 190 -14.54 -3.67 15.02
CA GLU A 190 -15.90 -3.43 14.56
C GLU A 190 -15.96 -3.15 13.05
N PRO A 191 -17.09 -3.43 12.37
CA PRO A 191 -17.32 -2.96 11.00
C PRO A 191 -17.24 -1.45 10.92
N LEU A 192 -16.60 -0.94 9.88
CA LEU A 192 -16.68 0.47 9.56
C LEU A 192 -18.11 0.80 9.11
N PRO A 193 -18.65 1.98 9.47
CA PRO A 193 -19.97 2.43 9.00
C PRO A 193 -20.11 2.38 7.47
N ASP A 194 -21.31 2.08 6.98
CA ASP A 194 -21.62 1.83 5.56
C ASP A 194 -21.23 2.99 4.63
N ASP A 195 -21.19 4.23 5.14
CA ASP A 195 -20.78 5.43 4.41
C ASP A 195 -19.27 5.47 4.12
N ARG A 196 -18.46 4.70 4.87
CA ARG A 196 -17.00 4.66 4.75
C ARG A 196 -16.47 3.30 4.26
N SER A 197 -17.27 2.23 4.27
CA SER A 197 -16.86 0.88 3.88
C SER A 197 -16.76 0.70 2.35
N ILE A 198 -15.69 1.23 1.74
CA ILE A 198 -15.49 1.22 0.28
C ILE A 198 -14.35 0.30 -0.18
N HIS A 199 -13.43 -0.06 0.70
CA HIS A 199 -12.15 -0.66 0.29
C HIS A 199 -12.33 -2.08 -0.23
N LEU A 200 -13.11 -2.92 0.48
CA LEU A 200 -13.32 -4.32 0.10
C LEU A 200 -14.10 -4.42 -1.21
N MET A 201 -15.10 -3.54 -1.40
CA MET A 201 -15.85 -3.44 -2.65
C MET A 201 -14.94 -3.08 -3.83
N LEU A 202 -14.02 -2.12 -3.65
CA LEU A 202 -13.07 -1.70 -4.70
C LEU A 202 -12.04 -2.79 -5.00
N PHE A 203 -11.56 -3.49 -3.98
CA PHE A 203 -10.65 -4.64 -4.13
C PHE A 203 -11.30 -5.74 -4.96
N TRP A 204 -12.51 -6.16 -4.58
CA TRP A 204 -13.25 -7.19 -5.31
C TRP A 204 -13.55 -6.77 -6.75
N ARG A 205 -13.98 -5.51 -6.96
CA ARG A 205 -14.24 -4.97 -8.30
C ARG A 205 -12.98 -5.03 -9.16
N THR A 206 -11.83 -4.64 -8.62
CA THR A 206 -10.55 -4.65 -9.36
C THR A 206 -10.09 -6.07 -9.67
N ALA A 207 -10.16 -6.98 -8.69
CA ALA A 207 -9.78 -8.39 -8.86
C ALA A 207 -10.66 -9.10 -9.89
N TRP A 208 -11.98 -8.87 -9.84
CA TRP A 208 -12.91 -9.40 -10.83
C TRP A 208 -12.61 -8.86 -12.24
N MET A 209 -12.40 -7.55 -12.39
CA MET A 209 -12.11 -6.93 -13.68
C MET A 209 -10.79 -7.42 -14.27
N SER A 210 -9.72 -7.51 -13.46
CA SER A 210 -8.42 -8.00 -13.94
C SER A 210 -8.47 -9.47 -14.31
N GLY A 211 -9.17 -10.31 -13.53
CA GLY A 211 -9.41 -11.71 -13.86
C GLY A 211 -10.17 -11.87 -15.18
N LEU A 212 -11.23 -11.08 -15.38
CA LEU A 212 -12.01 -11.10 -16.62
C LEU A 212 -11.18 -10.64 -17.83
N ILE A 213 -10.39 -9.57 -17.70
CA ILE A 213 -9.51 -9.09 -18.77
C ILE A 213 -8.46 -10.16 -19.11
N CYS A 214 -7.84 -10.78 -18.11
CA CYS A 214 -6.87 -11.86 -18.31
C CYS A 214 -7.49 -13.05 -19.06
N PHE A 215 -8.70 -13.44 -18.67
CA PHE A 215 -9.43 -14.51 -19.35
C PHE A 215 -9.73 -14.14 -20.82
N MET A 216 -10.19 -12.91 -21.08
CA MET A 216 -10.49 -12.45 -22.45
C MET A 216 -9.25 -12.33 -23.33
N THR A 217 -8.12 -11.85 -22.79
CA THR A 217 -6.86 -11.80 -23.54
C THR A 217 -6.29 -13.17 -23.82
N LEU A 218 -6.46 -14.13 -22.90
CA LEU A 218 -6.08 -15.53 -23.13
C LEU A 218 -6.97 -16.18 -24.20
N LEU A 219 -8.29 -16.03 -24.08
CA LEU A 219 -9.28 -16.61 -25.00
C LEU A 219 -9.06 -16.14 -26.44
N LEU A 220 -8.76 -14.86 -26.63
CA LEU A 220 -8.51 -14.27 -27.95
C LEU A 220 -7.05 -14.41 -28.40
N GLY A 221 -6.09 -14.36 -27.48
CA GLY A 221 -4.66 -14.42 -27.78
C GLY A 221 -4.16 -15.82 -28.12
N TYR A 222 -4.73 -16.87 -27.51
CA TYR A 222 -4.33 -18.25 -27.76
C TYR A 222 -4.56 -18.70 -29.22
N PRO A 223 -5.73 -18.48 -29.83
CA PRO A 223 -5.94 -18.80 -31.26
C PRO A 223 -4.98 -18.06 -32.18
N VAL A 224 -4.70 -16.79 -31.86
CA VAL A 224 -3.76 -15.97 -32.64
C VAL A 224 -2.34 -16.54 -32.52
N ALA A 225 -1.86 -16.83 -31.32
CA ALA A 225 -0.54 -17.43 -31.09
C ALA A 225 -0.41 -18.80 -31.77
N PHE A 226 -1.44 -19.64 -31.68
CA PHE A 226 -1.49 -20.93 -32.34
C PHE A 226 -1.44 -20.79 -33.87
N LEU A 227 -2.18 -19.84 -34.45
CA LEU A 227 -2.08 -19.56 -35.88
C LEU A 227 -0.69 -19.11 -36.29
N LEU A 228 -0.05 -18.21 -35.51
CA LEU A 228 1.32 -17.75 -35.79
C LEU A 228 2.33 -18.92 -35.79
N ALA A 229 2.16 -19.90 -34.89
CA ALA A 229 3.04 -21.07 -34.80
C ALA A 229 2.86 -22.08 -35.95
N ASN A 230 1.69 -22.11 -36.59
CA ASN A 230 1.36 -23.12 -37.60
C ASN A 230 1.40 -22.63 -39.06
N VAL A 231 1.57 -21.32 -39.31
CA VAL A 231 1.62 -20.75 -40.66
C VAL A 231 3.05 -20.67 -41.21
N LYS A 232 3.19 -20.61 -42.54
CA LYS A 232 4.50 -20.43 -43.20
C LYS A 232 5.18 -19.15 -42.72
N GLU A 233 6.50 -19.19 -42.55
CA GLU A 233 7.34 -18.15 -41.94
C GLU A 233 7.06 -16.71 -42.46
N ARG A 234 6.81 -16.55 -43.76
CA ARG A 234 6.47 -15.23 -44.35
C ARG A 234 5.19 -14.62 -43.77
N TYR A 235 4.15 -15.44 -43.59
CA TYR A 235 2.87 -14.98 -43.03
C TYR A 235 2.95 -14.83 -41.50
N ALA A 236 3.72 -15.68 -40.83
CA ALA A 236 3.98 -15.56 -39.39
C ALA A 236 4.66 -14.21 -39.07
N ASN A 237 5.70 -13.85 -39.82
CA ASN A 237 6.40 -12.57 -39.66
C ASN A 237 5.48 -11.37 -39.92
N LEU A 238 4.59 -11.43 -40.93
CA LEU A 238 3.62 -10.37 -41.20
C LEU A 238 2.61 -10.21 -40.05
N LEU A 239 2.04 -11.32 -39.57
CA LEU A 239 1.09 -11.32 -38.45
C LEU A 239 1.76 -10.82 -37.16
N LEU A 240 2.99 -11.23 -36.90
CA LEU A 240 3.79 -10.76 -35.77
C LEU A 240 3.97 -9.24 -35.84
N ILE A 241 4.31 -8.68 -37.01
CA ILE A 241 4.38 -7.23 -37.20
C ILE A 241 3.03 -6.58 -36.87
N MET A 242 1.90 -7.11 -37.34
CA MET A 242 0.58 -6.56 -37.02
C MET A 242 0.26 -6.58 -35.52
N VAL A 243 0.69 -7.61 -34.79
CA VAL A 243 0.54 -7.70 -33.34
C VAL A 243 1.46 -6.73 -32.60
N LEU A 244 2.66 -6.45 -33.12
CA LEU A 244 3.59 -5.49 -32.53
C LEU A 244 3.27 -4.04 -32.87
N LEU A 245 2.60 -3.74 -33.98
CA LEU A 245 2.18 -2.37 -34.35
C LEU A 245 1.55 -1.59 -33.18
N PRO A 246 0.56 -2.13 -32.43
CA PRO A 246 0.01 -1.42 -31.29
C PRO A 246 1.08 -1.14 -30.23
N PHE A 247 2.06 -2.01 -29.97
CA PHE A 247 3.12 -1.78 -28.98
C PHE A 247 3.95 -0.52 -29.26
N TRP A 248 4.17 -0.20 -30.54
CA TRP A 248 4.93 0.99 -30.97
C TRP A 248 4.14 2.29 -30.80
N THR A 249 2.82 2.21 -30.64
CA THR A 249 1.98 3.37 -30.33
C THR A 249 1.95 3.62 -28.82
N SER A 250 2.08 4.89 -28.42
CA SER A 250 2.04 5.26 -27.00
C SER A 250 0.74 4.81 -26.33
N LEU A 251 0.84 4.27 -25.11
CA LEU A 251 -0.31 3.83 -24.31
C LEU A 251 -1.34 4.96 -24.17
N LEU A 252 -0.91 6.21 -24.01
CA LEU A 252 -1.79 7.38 -23.88
C LEU A 252 -2.60 7.66 -25.16
N VAL A 253 -1.99 7.44 -26.33
CA VAL A 253 -2.67 7.61 -27.62
C VAL A 253 -3.73 6.52 -27.77
N ARG A 254 -3.39 5.26 -27.45
CA ARG A 254 -4.33 4.14 -27.50
C ARG A 254 -5.52 4.34 -26.55
N THR A 255 -5.27 4.77 -25.31
CA THR A 255 -6.35 5.02 -24.34
C THR A 255 -7.23 6.19 -24.76
N SER A 256 -6.64 7.26 -25.31
CA SER A 256 -7.41 8.40 -25.82
C SER A 256 -8.22 8.05 -27.06
N ALA A 257 -7.69 7.24 -27.97
CA ALA A 257 -8.41 6.75 -29.15
C ALA A 257 -9.64 5.91 -28.74
N TRP A 258 -9.47 4.97 -27.80
CA TRP A 258 -10.60 4.21 -27.25
C TRP A 258 -11.62 5.09 -26.54
N LYS A 259 -11.17 6.12 -25.81
CA LYS A 259 -12.06 7.10 -25.18
C LYS A 259 -12.94 7.80 -26.23
N VAL A 260 -12.36 8.27 -27.34
CA VAL A 260 -13.11 8.90 -28.45
C VAL A 260 -14.05 7.90 -29.13
N LEU A 261 -13.60 6.65 -29.32
CA LEU A 261 -14.39 5.62 -29.99
C LEU A 261 -15.63 5.19 -29.17
N LEU A 262 -15.51 5.16 -27.85
CA LEU A 262 -16.54 4.76 -26.87
C LEU A 262 -17.37 5.94 -26.32
N GLN A 263 -17.11 7.17 -26.77
CA GLN A 263 -17.95 8.32 -26.43
C GLN A 263 -19.39 8.13 -26.92
N GLU A 264 -20.33 8.86 -26.34
CA GLU A 264 -21.75 8.81 -26.73
C GLU A 264 -21.95 9.11 -28.22
N GLN A 265 -21.17 10.04 -28.77
CA GLN A 265 -21.14 10.38 -30.19
C GLN A 265 -19.99 9.67 -30.95
N GLY A 266 -19.33 8.70 -30.33
CA GLY A 266 -18.21 7.96 -30.91
C GLY A 266 -18.65 7.02 -32.03
N VAL A 267 -17.66 6.57 -32.82
CA VAL A 267 -17.88 5.71 -34.01
C VAL A 267 -18.60 4.41 -33.65
N ILE A 268 -18.30 3.80 -32.50
CA ILE A 268 -18.95 2.54 -32.08
C ILE A 268 -20.46 2.75 -31.90
N ASN A 269 -20.87 3.80 -31.20
CA ASN A 269 -22.29 4.09 -31.00
C ASN A 269 -23.00 4.45 -32.31
N GLN A 270 -22.35 5.18 -33.21
CA GLN A 270 -22.92 5.47 -34.53
C GLN A 270 -23.16 4.18 -35.35
N ILE A 271 -22.22 3.23 -35.30
CA ILE A 271 -22.39 1.92 -35.95
C ILE A 271 -23.53 1.12 -35.29
N LEU A 272 -23.63 1.12 -33.95
CA LEU A 272 -24.70 0.44 -33.21
C LEU A 272 -26.11 0.99 -33.55
N VAL A 273 -26.23 2.31 -33.67
CA VAL A 273 -27.47 2.96 -34.11
C VAL A 273 -27.76 2.61 -35.57
N TRP A 274 -26.75 2.63 -36.44
CA TRP A 274 -26.90 2.27 -37.85
C TRP A 274 -27.36 0.82 -38.08
N ILE A 275 -26.87 -0.13 -37.28
CA ILE A 275 -27.29 -1.54 -37.32
C ILE A 275 -28.67 -1.76 -36.66
N GLY A 276 -29.24 -0.73 -36.01
CA GLY A 276 -30.56 -0.78 -35.38
C GLY A 276 -30.57 -1.49 -34.02
N LEU A 277 -29.40 -1.74 -33.42
CA LEU A 277 -29.28 -2.36 -32.09
C LEU A 277 -29.60 -1.39 -30.95
N VAL A 278 -29.51 -0.08 -31.20
CA VAL A 278 -29.71 0.99 -30.21
C VAL A 278 -30.49 2.14 -30.86
N ALA A 279 -31.52 2.65 -30.18
CA ALA A 279 -32.24 3.84 -30.62
C ALA A 279 -31.41 5.12 -30.42
N ASP A 280 -31.61 6.12 -31.27
CA ASP A 280 -30.83 7.37 -31.24
C ASP A 280 -30.94 8.12 -29.90
N ASP A 281 -32.06 7.92 -29.20
CA ASP A 281 -32.36 8.55 -27.90
C ASP A 281 -31.76 7.79 -26.70
N ASN A 282 -31.28 6.55 -26.89
CA ASN A 282 -30.74 5.69 -25.83
C ASN A 282 -29.30 5.25 -26.11
N ARG A 283 -28.48 6.19 -26.60
CA ARG A 283 -27.06 5.93 -26.87
C ARG A 283 -26.36 5.45 -25.60
N LEU A 284 -25.64 4.34 -25.72
CA LEU A 284 -24.99 3.71 -24.58
C LEU A 284 -23.82 4.57 -24.11
N THR A 285 -23.86 5.02 -22.86
CA THR A 285 -22.72 5.69 -22.21
C THR A 285 -21.66 4.64 -21.84
N MET A 286 -20.85 4.22 -22.82
CA MET A 286 -19.79 3.22 -22.64
C MET A 286 -18.49 3.83 -22.09
N ILE A 287 -18.34 5.14 -22.19
CA ILE A 287 -17.23 5.89 -21.61
C ILE A 287 -17.31 5.89 -20.08
N ASN A 288 -16.16 5.72 -19.41
CA ASN A 288 -16.04 5.65 -17.94
C ASN A 288 -16.83 4.51 -17.27
N ASN A 289 -17.24 3.49 -18.03
CA ASN A 289 -17.91 2.31 -17.50
C ASN A 289 -16.99 1.08 -17.51
N LYS A 290 -17.33 0.04 -16.73
CA LYS A 290 -16.59 -1.22 -16.64
C LYS A 290 -16.40 -1.86 -18.01
N PHE A 291 -17.43 -1.83 -18.86
CA PHE A 291 -17.38 -2.39 -20.21
C PHE A 291 -16.29 -1.75 -21.07
N GLY A 292 -16.23 -0.41 -21.14
CA GLY A 292 -15.22 0.30 -21.92
C GLY A 292 -13.80 -0.01 -21.45
N VAL A 293 -13.59 -0.14 -20.13
CA VAL A 293 -12.30 -0.54 -19.56
C VAL A 293 -11.94 -1.96 -19.98
N ILE A 294 -12.85 -2.92 -19.88
CA ILE A 294 -12.60 -4.32 -20.26
C ILE A 294 -12.19 -4.43 -21.74
N VAL A 295 -12.94 -3.79 -22.64
CA VAL A 295 -12.66 -3.84 -24.09
C VAL A 295 -11.31 -3.19 -24.42
N ALA A 296 -11.09 -1.97 -23.94
CA ALA A 296 -9.86 -1.23 -24.23
C ALA A 296 -8.62 -1.92 -23.64
N MET A 297 -8.69 -2.40 -22.38
CA MET A 297 -7.59 -3.12 -21.74
C MET A 297 -7.31 -4.46 -22.40
N THR A 298 -8.35 -5.20 -22.82
CA THR A 298 -8.17 -6.45 -23.57
C THR A 298 -7.36 -6.19 -24.84
N HIS A 299 -7.77 -5.22 -25.67
CA HIS A 299 -7.02 -4.86 -26.87
C HIS A 299 -5.58 -4.42 -26.59
N ILE A 300 -5.37 -3.59 -25.57
CA ILE A 300 -4.04 -3.07 -25.22
C ILE A 300 -3.11 -4.17 -24.71
N LEU A 301 -3.63 -5.15 -23.97
CA LEU A 301 -2.84 -6.21 -23.33
C LEU A 301 -2.70 -7.47 -24.20
N LEU A 302 -3.49 -7.62 -25.26
CA LEU A 302 -3.42 -8.76 -26.18
C LEU A 302 -2.00 -9.08 -26.67
N PRO A 303 -1.17 -8.12 -27.12
CA PRO A 303 0.19 -8.41 -27.58
C PRO A 303 1.07 -9.03 -26.48
N PHE A 304 0.88 -8.62 -25.23
CA PHE A 304 1.63 -9.15 -24.09
C PHE A 304 1.25 -10.59 -23.74
N MET A 305 0.03 -11.04 -24.10
CA MET A 305 -0.39 -12.43 -23.96
C MET A 305 0.08 -13.29 -25.14
N ILE A 306 0.04 -12.76 -26.36
CA ILE A 306 0.40 -13.50 -27.58
C ILE A 306 1.90 -13.83 -27.61
N LEU A 307 2.78 -12.89 -27.25
CA LEU A 307 4.23 -13.07 -27.37
C LEU A 307 4.78 -14.24 -26.54
N PRO A 308 4.44 -14.39 -25.24
CA PRO A 308 4.88 -15.54 -24.46
C PRO A 308 4.30 -16.87 -24.95
N LEU A 309 3.03 -16.89 -25.37
CA LEU A 309 2.38 -18.11 -25.89
C LEU A 309 3.05 -18.58 -27.18
N TYR A 310 3.30 -17.65 -28.12
CA TYR A 310 4.00 -17.95 -29.37
C TYR A 310 5.44 -18.42 -29.14
N SER A 311 6.14 -17.90 -28.14
CA SER A 311 7.52 -18.31 -27.85
C SER A 311 7.65 -19.77 -27.36
N VAL A 312 6.56 -20.39 -26.91
CA VAL A 312 6.56 -21.74 -26.32
C VAL A 312 5.93 -22.79 -27.26
N MET A 313 5.16 -22.37 -28.25
CA MET A 313 4.54 -23.23 -29.28
C MET A 313 5.50 -23.52 -30.42
#